data_AF-A0A831XTI2-F1
#
_entry.id   AF-A0A831XTI2-F1
#
_cell.length_a   1.000
_cell.length_b   1.000
_cell.length_c   1.000
_cell.angle_alpha   90.00
_cell.angle_beta   90.00
_cell.angle_gamma   90.00
#
_symmetry.space_group_name_H-M   'P 1'
#
loop_
_entity.id
_entity.type
_entity.pdbx_description
1 polymer ?
#
loop_
_entity_poly.entity_id
_entity_poly.type
_entity_poly.pdbx_seq_one_letter_code
_entity_poly.pdbx_strand_id
1 'polypeptide(L)' 'MIRKIEILGEAAARVSPELRSEHPQIPWRDIIGMRNRLTHAYFDIDLGIVLSTVQAFLPSLFEDLVAIQRRTRRE' A
#
# COMPACT_ATOMS: atom_id res chain seq x y z
N MET A 1 0.63 -6.03 -13.67
CA MET A 1 -0.17 -5.46 -12.56
C MET A 1 0.31 -5.95 -11.20
N ILE A 2 0.29 -7.27 -10.96
CA ILE A 2 0.68 -7.88 -9.68
C ILE A 2 2.04 -7.39 -9.17
N ARG A 3 3.07 -7.37 -10.03
CA ARG A 3 4.40 -6.84 -9.68
C ARG A 3 4.40 -5.41 -9.12
N LYS A 4 3.49 -4.54 -9.58
CA LYS A 4 3.38 -3.17 -9.06
C LYS A 4 2.82 -3.16 -7.63
N ILE A 5 1.88 -4.05 -7.33
CA ILE A 5 1.29 -4.21 -5.99
C ILE A 5 2.34 -4.80 -5.04
N GLU A 6 3.15 -5.76 -5.50
CA GLU A 6 4.28 -6.30 -4.71
C GLU A 6 5.29 -5.21 -4.35
N ILE A 7 5.65 -4.35 -5.32
CA ILE A 7 6.55 -3.21 -5.08
C ILE A 7 5.94 -2.23 -4.07
N LEU A 8 4.64 -1.94 -4.18
CA LEU A 8 3.94 -1.07 -3.22
C LEU A 8 3.99 -1.66 -1.80
N GLY A 9 3.72 -2.95 -1.64
CA GLY A 9 3.79 -3.64 -0.35
C GLY A 9 5.19 -3.67 0.24
N GLU A 10 6.21 -3.91 -0.59
CA GLU A 10 7.63 -3.86 -0.19
C GLU A 10 8.04 -2.44 0.24
N ALA A 11 7.62 -1.40 -0.50
CA ALA A 11 7.90 -0.02 -0.15
C ALA A 11 7.22 0.38 1.16
N ALA A 12 5.95 0.00 1.36
CA ALA A 12 5.22 0.20 2.60
C ALA A 12 5.92 -0.48 3.79
N ALA A 13 6.51 -1.67 3.58
CA ALA A 13 7.26 -2.40 4.59
C ALA A 13 8.59 -1.72 4.99
N ARG A 14 9.08 -0.77 4.20
CA ARG A 14 10.31 0.00 4.48
C ARG A 14 10.06 1.36 5.14
N VAL A 15 8.83 1.84 5.16
CA VAL A 15 8.46 3.07 5.89
C VAL A 15 8.73 2.88 7.37
N SER A 16 9.28 3.85 8.10
CA SER A 16 9.61 3.65 9.51
C SER A 16 8.34 3.39 10.37
N PRO A 17 8.43 2.59 11.46
CA PRO A 17 7.29 2.35 12.35
C PRO A 17 6.69 3.65 12.91
N GLU A 18 7.53 4.65 13.17
CA GLU A 18 7.14 5.96 13.69
C GLU A 18 6.22 6.67 12.70
N LEU A 19 6.64 6.78 11.43
CA LEU A 19 5.84 7.43 10.39
C LEU A 19 4.52 6.68 10.12
N ARG A 20 4.53 5.35 10.22
CA ARG A 20 3.29 4.56 10.12
C ARG A 20 2.35 4.84 11.28
N SER A 21 2.88 5.01 12.49
CA SER A 21 2.09 5.29 13.69
C SER A 21 1.49 6.70 13.68
N GLU A 22 2.16 7.66 13.06
CA GLU A 22 1.67 9.03 12.86
C GLU A 22 0.59 9.12 11.78
N HIS A 23 0.51 8.13 10.89
CA HIS A 23 -0.44 8.09 9.78
C HIS A 23 -1.30 6.81 9.79
N PRO A 24 -2.13 6.59 10.83
CA PRO A 24 -2.94 5.39 10.98
C PRO A 24 -4.12 5.33 9.99
N GLN A 25 -4.45 6.43 9.32
CA GLN A 25 -5.45 6.46 8.25
C GLN A 25 -5.02 5.63 7.03
N ILE A 26 -3.71 5.45 6.84
CA ILE A 26 -3.19 4.54 5.82
C ILE A 26 -3.18 3.12 6.42
N PRO A 27 -3.87 2.13 5.82
CA PRO A 27 -3.85 0.74 6.27
C PRO A 27 -2.53 0.03 5.92
N TRP A 28 -1.43 0.46 6.55
CA TRP A 28 -0.07 -0.04 6.27
C TRP A 28 0.03 -1.56 6.34
N ARG A 29 -0.60 -2.18 7.34
CA ARG A 29 -0.58 -3.63 7.54
C ARG A 29 -1.23 -4.37 6.37
N ASP A 30 -2.33 -3.87 5.84
CA ASP A 30 -3.05 -4.50 4.73
C ASP A 30 -2.27 -4.34 3.42
N ILE A 31 -1.65 -3.18 3.19
CA ILE A 31 -0.80 -2.93 2.03
C ILE A 31 0.42 -3.88 2.04
N ILE A 32 1.05 -4.06 3.20
CA ILE A 32 2.18 -5.00 3.38
C ILE A 32 1.70 -6.44 3.23
N GLY A 33 0.55 -6.79 3.83
CA GLY A 33 -0.04 -8.13 3.76
C GLY A 33 -0.45 -8.54 2.35
N MET A 34 -0.84 -7.59 1.51
CA MET A 34 -1.21 -7.82 0.11
C MET A 34 -0.05 -8.46 -0.68
N ARG A 35 1.20 -8.06 -0.39
CA ARG A 35 2.39 -8.69 -0.97
C ARG A 35 2.40 -10.20 -0.68
N ASN A 36 2.28 -10.57 0.59
CA ASN A 36 2.36 -11.97 1.02
C ASN A 36 1.26 -12.83 0.37
N ARG A 37 0.05 -12.27 0.24
CA ARG A 37 -1.07 -12.95 -0.42
C ARG A 37 -0.81 -13.20 -1.89
N LEU A 38 -0.31 -12.19 -2.62
CA LEU A 38 0.00 -12.28 -4.05
C LEU A 38 1.17 -13.21 -4.36
N THR A 39 2.17 -13.29 -3.47
CA THR A 39 3.35 -14.15 -3.68
C THR A 39 3.06 -15.63 -3.39
N HIS A 40 2.09 -15.97 -2.54
CA HIS A 40 1.83 -17.36 -2.13
C HIS A 40 0.60 -18.00 -2.76
N ALA A 41 -0.41 -17.23 -3.16
CA ALA A 41 -1.69 -17.74 -3.66
C ALA A 41 -1.92 -17.45 -5.16
N TYR A 42 -0.87 -17.24 -5.95
CA TYR A 42 -0.98 -16.82 -7.36
C TYR A 42 -1.98 -17.64 -8.22
N PHE A 43 -2.20 -18.91 -7.87
CA PHE A 43 -3.12 -19.83 -8.58
C PHE A 43 -4.59 -19.78 -8.11
N ASP A 44 -4.89 -19.16 -6.97
CA ASP A 44 -6.23 -19.11 -6.35
C ASP A 44 -6.67 -17.67 -6.02
N ILE A 45 -6.03 -16.68 -6.64
CA ILE A 45 -6.36 -15.27 -6.46
C ILE A 45 -7.28 -14.81 -7.59
N ASP A 46 -8.45 -14.33 -7.20
CA ASP A 46 -9.32 -13.57 -8.09
C ASP A 46 -8.70 -12.20 -8.40
N LEU A 47 -8.17 -12.07 -9.62
CA LEU A 47 -7.57 -10.83 -10.11
C LEU A 47 -8.57 -9.68 -10.27
N GLY A 48 -9.86 -10.00 -10.44
CA GLY A 48 -10.94 -9.02 -10.46
C GLY A 48 -11.09 -8.36 -9.10
N ILE A 49 -11.10 -9.14 -8.02
CA ILE A 49 -11.13 -8.62 -6.64
C ILE A 49 -9.88 -7.80 -6.32
N VAL A 50 -8.70 -8.26 -6.75
CA VAL A 50 -7.46 -7.50 -6.56
C VAL A 50 -7.52 -6.15 -7.28
N LEU A 51 -7.94 -6.16 -8.55
CA LEU A 51 -8.03 -4.93 -9.35
C LEU A 51 -9.06 -3.95 -8.76
N SER A 52 -10.24 -4.43 -8.35
CA SER A 52 -11.28 -3.56 -7.77
C SER A 52 -10.82 -2.95 -6.44
N THR A 53 -10.14 -3.73 -5.61
CA THR A 53 -9.56 -3.25 -4.34
C THR A 53 -8.54 -2.15 -4.59
N VAL A 54 -7.62 -2.37 -5.53
CA VAL A 54 -6.58 -1.41 -5.90
C VAL A 54 -7.18 -0.14 -6.49
N GLN A 55 -8.18 -0.24 -7.37
CA GLN A 55 -8.84 0.92 -7.98
C GLN A 55 -9.60 1.77 -6.96
N ALA A 56 -10.26 1.13 -5.98
CA ALA A 56 -10.98 1.84 -4.93
C ALA A 56 -10.03 2.55 -3.96
N PHE A 57 -8.88 1.94 -3.66
CA PHE A 57 -7.99 2.40 -2.60
C PHE A 57 -6.84 3.33 -3.07
N LEU A 58 -6.33 3.16 -4.29
CA LEU A 58 -5.20 3.94 -4.79
C LEU A 58 -5.41 5.47 -4.76
N PRO A 59 -6.59 6.01 -5.13
CA PRO A 59 -6.79 7.46 -5.13
C PRO A 59 -6.61 8.09 -3.75
N SER A 60 -7.24 7.53 -2.72
CA SER A 60 -7.10 8.04 -1.34
C SER A 60 -5.67 7.87 -0.82
N LEU A 61 -5.06 6.71 -1.08
CA LEU A 61 -3.67 6.47 -0.70
C LEU A 61 -2.72 7.49 -1.32
N PHE A 62 -2.93 7.84 -2.59
CA PHE A 62 -2.09 8.81 -3.29
C PHE A 62 -2.19 10.20 -2.65
N GLU A 63 -3.40 10.67 -2.35
CA GLU A 63 -3.62 11.96 -1.70
C GLU A 63 -2.95 12.01 -0.31
N ASP A 64 -3.10 10.94 0.49
CA ASP A 64 -2.45 10.85 1.80
C ASP A 64 -0.93 10.91 1.68
N LEU A 65 -0.33 10.14 0.76
CA LEU A 65 1.13 10.12 0.57
C LEU A 65 1.66 11.47 0.08
N VAL A 66 0.93 12.16 -0.82
CA VAL A 66 1.30 13.51 -1.27
C VAL A 66 1.21 14.51 -0.11
N ALA A 67 0.18 14.41 0.73
CA ALA A 67 0.05 15.25 1.91
C ALA A 67 1.21 15.04 2.90
N ILE A 68 1.60 13.78 3.14
CA ILE A 68 2.75 13.43 4.00
C ILE A 68 4.04 13.99 3.40
N GLN A 69 4.32 13.72 2.13
CA GLN A 69 5.54 14.20 1.46
C GLN A 69 5.66 15.73 1.51
N ARG A 70 4.54 16.46 1.35
CA ARG A 70 4.53 17.91 1.44
C ARG A 70 4.82 18.44 2.85
N ARG A 71 4.49 17.69 3.90
CA ARG A 71 4.81 18.02 5.29
C ARG A 71 6.29 17.78 5.57
N THR A 72 6.80 16.60 5.23
CA THR A 72 8.21 16.23 5.45
C THR A 72 9.20 17.09 4.67
N ARG A 73 8.80 17.66 3.52
CA ARG A 73 9.68 18.54 2.71
C ARG A 73 9.69 20.01 3.17
N ARG A 74 8.85 20.36 4.15
CA ARG A 74 8.78 21.71 4.75
C ARG A 74 9.54 21.83 6.07
N GLU A 75 10.04 20.70 6.59
CA GLU A 75 10.95 20.59 7.73
C GLU A 75 12.38 20.44 7.22
#